data_AF-A0A822AEW8-F1
#
_entry.id   AF-A0A822AEW8-F1
#
_cell.length_a   1.000
_cell.length_b   1.000
_cell.length_c   1.000
_cell.angle_alpha   90.00
_cell.angle_beta   90.00
_cell.angle_gamma   90.00
#
_symmetry.space_group_name_H-M   'P 1'
#
loop_
_entity.id
_entity.type
_entity.pdbx_description
1 polymer ?
#
loop_
_entity_poly.entity_id
_entity_poly.type
_entity_poly.pdbx_seq_one_letter_code
_entity_poly.pdbx_strand_id
1 'polypeptide(L)'
;ENEIAYQDYTYAQDDNADDTFNCGETENQRVAPPPIVEENKQVTNEDEKLGTDEAPLIEYANEPLLPLVDACAPLNDILHDLSYYINMALEETPEEPSDGLTIDESAAIRLYTIEWAAPHRSLYSMLNYTLKNCSREDLRPYFRYIKLFLTALVKLPCCPPLTVWRGVTKNLSADFPPGTRVTWWAFSSTTTELTVLENNMYLGTAGARTLFSVETINGRTIRAHSHFVTEDEILLLPGTHMIVQSQFSPATDLYIIHLKQVIPDETLLELPFEGACLYPKIELPWYRKKRFVIPSALFVIVCIVAIILGAVLGLRAANKEPPYMFTNPYPSGTTSDIGSFPISLVSGYFNDDKYVDLAILNSGDQSIDILLGNANGIYSTPTQTDTGTDPVFVTLCNASSNTSYLIVVNRNDETITLLNINKVGTLDYVTDFAVGMGPISVVCGHLY
;
A
#
# COMPACT_ATOMS: atom_id res chain seq x y z
N GLU A 1 5.15 39.20 -26.06
CA GLU A 1 6.28 38.48 -26.67
C GLU A 1 7.32 38.27 -25.60
N ASN A 2 7.40 37.04 -25.08
CA ASN A 2 8.58 36.42 -24.46
C ASN A 2 8.11 35.04 -24.01
N GLU A 3 8.04 34.13 -24.99
CA GLU A 3 8.02 32.69 -24.77
C GLU A 3 9.32 32.30 -24.08
N ILE A 4 9.20 31.74 -22.87
CA ILE A 4 10.28 30.96 -22.28
C ILE A 4 10.07 29.55 -22.82
N ALA A 5 10.85 29.20 -23.83
CA ALA A 5 10.89 27.86 -24.39
C ALA A 5 11.35 26.87 -23.30
N TYR A 6 10.45 26.01 -22.86
CA TYR A 6 10.82 24.78 -22.17
C TYR A 6 11.53 23.90 -23.20
N GLN A 7 12.83 23.66 -23.01
CA GLN A 7 13.52 22.62 -23.76
C GLN A 7 13.06 21.26 -23.24
N ASP A 8 12.54 20.45 -24.15
CA ASP A 8 12.25 19.02 -23.93
C ASP A 8 13.54 18.30 -23.54
N TYR A 9 13.74 18.09 -22.24
CA TYR A 9 14.73 17.14 -21.74
C TYR A 9 14.13 15.75 -21.85
N THR A 10 14.81 14.89 -22.61
CA THR A 10 14.46 13.49 -22.80
C THR A 10 14.81 12.73 -21.53
N TYR A 11 13.79 12.30 -20.81
CA TYR A 11 13.92 11.50 -19.59
C TYR A 11 14.32 10.06 -19.93
N ALA A 12 15.53 9.68 -19.56
CA ALA A 12 15.98 8.29 -19.59
C ALA A 12 16.15 7.81 -18.14
N GLN A 13 15.15 7.15 -17.58
CA GLN A 13 15.40 6.19 -16.51
C GLN A 13 15.83 4.88 -17.16
N ASP A 14 17.11 4.55 -17.01
CA ASP A 14 17.70 3.27 -17.38
C ASP A 14 17.19 2.16 -16.45
N ASP A 15 15.98 1.68 -16.73
CA ASP A 15 15.61 0.28 -16.48
C ASP A 15 15.86 -0.58 -17.75
N ASN A 16 16.45 0.02 -18.79
CA ASN A 16 16.74 -0.55 -20.11
C ASN A 16 18.16 -1.09 -20.28
N ALA A 17 18.89 -1.31 -19.20
CA ALA A 17 20.20 -1.90 -19.30
C ALA A 17 20.08 -3.42 -19.13
N ASP A 18 20.21 -4.12 -20.26
CA ASP A 18 20.76 -5.46 -20.33
C ASP A 18 22.20 -5.39 -19.79
N ASP A 19 22.36 -5.19 -18.47
CA ASP A 19 23.63 -4.87 -17.83
C ASP A 19 24.08 -6.01 -16.94
N THR A 20 25.02 -6.77 -17.49
CA THR A 20 25.98 -7.58 -16.76
C THR A 20 26.79 -6.69 -15.82
N PHE A 21 26.25 -6.37 -14.65
CA PHE A 21 27.01 -5.82 -13.53
C PHE A 21 27.07 -6.86 -12.42
N ASN A 22 28.29 -7.28 -12.08
CA ASN A 22 28.54 -8.27 -11.04
C ASN A 22 28.70 -7.52 -9.71
N CYS A 23 28.10 -8.00 -8.62
CA CYS A 23 28.25 -7.37 -7.30
C CYS A 23 29.75 -7.32 -6.93
N GLY A 24 30.39 -6.15 -7.10
CA GLY A 24 31.81 -5.93 -6.80
C GLY A 24 32.63 -5.03 -7.74
N GLU A 25 32.13 -4.61 -8.92
CA GLU A 25 32.92 -3.74 -9.82
C GLU A 25 32.70 -2.24 -9.55
N THR A 26 33.74 -1.52 -9.13
CA THR A 26 33.71 -0.04 -9.08
C THR A 26 33.70 0.52 -10.51
N GLU A 27 32.87 1.53 -10.77
CA GLU A 27 32.69 2.17 -12.08
C GLU A 27 33.95 2.97 -12.46
N ASN A 28 35.01 2.31 -12.94
CA ASN A 28 36.23 2.97 -13.43
C ASN A 28 36.76 2.38 -14.73
N GLN A 29 36.74 3.24 -15.77
CA GLN A 29 37.48 3.20 -17.04
C GLN A 29 37.33 1.96 -17.94
N ARG A 30 36.40 2.02 -18.92
CA ARG A 30 36.49 1.22 -20.14
C ARG A 30 37.33 1.94 -21.21
N VAL A 31 38.62 1.63 -21.26
CA VAL A 31 39.39 1.65 -22.52
C VAL A 31 39.19 0.29 -23.19
N ALA A 32 38.64 0.29 -24.40
CA ALA A 32 38.29 -0.92 -25.13
C ALA A 32 39.52 -1.81 -25.47
N PRO A 33 39.47 -3.14 -25.24
CA PRO A 33 40.36 -4.07 -25.91
C PRO A 33 39.72 -4.62 -27.22
N PRO A 34 40.52 -5.07 -28.20
CA PRO A 34 40.05 -5.48 -29.53
C PRO A 34 39.36 -6.86 -29.51
N PRO A 35 38.59 -7.22 -30.55
CA PRO A 35 37.69 -8.37 -30.50
C PRO A 35 38.47 -9.69 -30.56
N ILE A 36 38.11 -10.63 -29.68
CA ILE A 36 38.57 -12.02 -29.73
C ILE A 36 37.38 -12.91 -30.05
N VAL A 37 37.63 -13.80 -31.02
CA VAL A 37 36.76 -14.76 -31.68
C VAL A 37 36.12 -15.75 -30.70
N GLU A 38 34.82 -16.00 -30.89
CA GLU A 38 34.04 -17.04 -30.21
C GLU A 38 34.61 -18.44 -30.44
N GLU A 39 34.85 -19.19 -29.36
CA GLU A 39 34.90 -20.65 -29.39
C GLU A 39 33.96 -21.25 -28.34
N ASN A 40 32.94 -21.93 -28.84
CA ASN A 40 31.96 -22.72 -28.11
C ASN A 40 32.60 -23.76 -27.17
N LYS A 41 32.23 -23.73 -25.88
CA LYS A 41 32.20 -24.93 -25.04
C LYS A 41 30.95 -24.93 -24.16
N GLN A 42 30.02 -25.81 -24.54
CA GLN A 42 28.97 -26.30 -23.66
C GLN A 42 29.60 -26.92 -22.41
N VAL A 43 29.26 -26.38 -21.24
CA VAL A 43 29.38 -27.07 -19.96
C VAL A 43 28.08 -26.88 -19.23
N THR A 44 27.33 -27.98 -19.13
CA THR A 44 26.16 -28.17 -18.28
C THR A 44 26.56 -28.01 -16.82
N ASN A 45 25.93 -27.11 -16.08
CA ASN A 45 25.86 -27.13 -14.62
C ASN A 45 24.50 -26.59 -14.20
N GLU A 46 23.59 -27.51 -13.83
CA GLU A 46 22.25 -27.24 -13.31
C GLU A 46 22.24 -27.01 -11.78
N ASP A 47 23.38 -26.68 -11.14
CA ASP A 47 23.51 -26.71 -9.67
C ASP A 47 24.10 -25.41 -9.05
N GLU A 48 23.68 -24.22 -9.50
CA GLU A 48 23.91 -22.97 -8.76
C GLU A 48 22.64 -22.09 -8.74
N LYS A 49 21.61 -22.54 -8.02
CA LYS A 49 20.52 -21.69 -7.57
C LYS A 49 20.26 -21.96 -6.09
N LEU A 50 21.20 -21.54 -5.24
CA LEU A 50 21.04 -21.62 -3.79
C LEU A 50 21.54 -20.34 -3.10
N GLY A 51 20.59 -19.43 -2.86
CA GLY A 51 20.47 -18.63 -1.63
C GLY A 51 21.16 -17.27 -1.58
N THR A 52 20.46 -16.19 -1.94
CA THR A 52 20.87 -14.82 -1.57
C THR A 52 19.75 -13.82 -1.18
N ASP A 53 18.46 -14.14 -1.26
CA ASP A 53 17.44 -13.07 -1.38
C ASP A 53 16.55 -12.78 -0.15
N GLU A 54 16.81 -13.35 1.02
CA GLU A 54 15.87 -13.25 2.17
C GLU A 54 16.47 -12.76 3.49
N ALA A 55 17.77 -12.46 3.54
CA ALA A 55 18.38 -12.05 4.80
C ALA A 55 17.80 -10.69 5.30
N PRO A 56 17.47 -10.56 6.59
CA PRO A 56 16.88 -9.35 7.13
C PRO A 56 17.90 -8.20 7.15
N LEU A 57 17.43 -6.96 6.97
CA LEU A 57 18.23 -5.75 6.99
C LEU A 57 18.31 -5.22 8.43
N ILE A 58 19.21 -5.78 9.22
CA ILE A 58 19.32 -5.49 10.66
C ILE A 58 20.63 -4.83 11.08
N GLU A 59 21.74 -5.14 10.39
CA GLU A 59 23.08 -4.71 10.81
C GLU A 59 23.26 -3.19 10.77
N TYR A 60 22.60 -2.52 9.82
CA TYR A 60 22.65 -1.06 9.68
C TYR A 60 22.23 -0.32 10.94
N ALA A 61 21.34 -0.91 11.77
CA ALA A 61 20.84 -0.28 12.98
C ALA A 61 21.94 -0.09 14.04
N ASN A 62 23.04 -0.86 13.94
CA ASN A 62 24.20 -0.74 14.83
C ASN A 62 25.15 0.40 14.44
N GLU A 63 25.01 0.98 13.25
CA GLU A 63 25.79 2.17 12.86
C GLU A 63 25.42 3.37 13.75
N PRO A 64 26.38 4.24 14.07
CA PRO A 64 26.08 5.51 14.73
C PRO A 64 25.23 6.39 13.82
N LEU A 65 24.35 7.19 14.41
CA LEU A 65 23.68 8.28 13.68
C LEU A 65 24.70 9.39 13.43
N LEU A 66 24.95 9.70 12.16
CA LEU A 66 25.98 10.64 11.70
C LEU A 66 25.36 11.76 10.86
N PRO A 67 26.01 12.93 10.76
CA PRO A 67 25.68 13.96 9.77
C PRO A 67 25.75 13.40 8.33
N LEU A 68 25.04 14.03 7.39
CA LEU A 68 24.88 13.51 6.03
C LEU A 68 26.22 13.27 5.33
N VAL A 69 27.15 14.22 5.44
CA VAL A 69 28.48 14.13 4.83
C VAL A 69 29.24 12.88 5.32
N ASP A 70 29.24 12.66 6.65
CA ASP A 70 29.94 11.52 7.27
C ASP A 70 29.22 10.19 6.99
N ALA A 71 27.88 10.22 6.92
CA ALA A 71 27.06 9.06 6.60
C ALA A 71 27.29 8.58 5.16
N CYS A 72 27.53 9.52 4.24
CA CYS A 72 27.82 9.24 2.83
C CYS A 72 29.29 8.98 2.53
N ALA A 73 30.22 9.22 3.47
CA ALA A 73 31.65 9.07 3.23
C ALA A 73 32.08 7.72 2.62
N PRO A 74 31.52 6.55 3.02
CA PRO A 74 31.88 5.27 2.40
C PRO A 74 31.40 5.11 0.95
N LEU A 75 30.50 5.98 0.48
CA LEU A 75 29.90 5.91 -0.85
C LEU A 75 30.66 6.74 -1.90
N ASN A 76 31.67 7.53 -1.50
CA ASN A 76 32.43 8.39 -2.41
C ASN A 76 33.14 7.62 -3.54
N ASP A 77 33.55 6.38 -3.28
CA ASP A 77 34.21 5.53 -4.28
C ASP A 77 33.21 4.73 -5.13
N ILE A 78 31.91 4.82 -4.81
CA ILE A 78 30.82 4.06 -5.44
C ILE A 78 29.97 4.98 -6.32
N LEU A 79 29.76 6.23 -5.89
CA LEU A 79 28.85 7.17 -6.51
C LEU A 79 29.60 8.38 -7.09
N HIS A 80 29.37 8.62 -8.38
CA HIS A 80 29.97 9.73 -9.12
C HIS A 80 29.47 11.09 -8.62
N ASP A 81 30.35 12.08 -8.45
CA ASP A 81 30.00 13.44 -8.01
C ASP A 81 29.15 13.54 -6.74
N LEU A 82 29.22 12.52 -5.86
CA LEU A 82 28.39 12.45 -4.65
C LEU A 82 28.51 13.72 -3.78
N SER A 83 29.70 14.31 -3.67
CA SER A 83 29.91 15.54 -2.90
C SER A 83 29.10 16.73 -3.43
N TYR A 84 28.94 16.84 -4.76
CA TYR A 84 28.11 17.89 -5.37
C TYR A 84 26.65 17.73 -4.95
N TYR A 85 26.12 16.51 -5.07
CA TYR A 85 24.72 16.21 -4.72
C TYR A 85 24.44 16.32 -3.23
N ILE A 86 25.39 15.98 -2.36
CA ILE A 86 25.27 16.20 -0.91
C ILE A 86 25.14 17.70 -0.61
N ASN A 87 26.00 18.54 -1.20
CA ASN A 87 25.93 19.99 -0.99
C ASN A 87 24.60 20.56 -1.49
N MET A 88 24.15 20.14 -2.66
CA MET A 88 22.85 20.55 -3.21
C MET A 88 21.70 20.14 -2.28
N ALA A 89 21.71 18.91 -1.77
CA ALA A 89 20.69 18.44 -0.84
C ALA A 89 20.66 19.23 0.48
N LEU A 90 21.82 19.64 0.99
CA LEU A 90 21.93 20.47 2.20
C LEU A 90 21.49 21.91 1.95
N GLU A 91 21.94 22.53 0.86
CA GLU A 91 21.62 23.92 0.52
C GLU A 91 20.13 24.12 0.22
N GLU A 92 19.48 23.14 -0.40
CA GLU A 92 18.05 23.16 -0.67
C GLU A 92 17.17 22.74 0.51
N THR A 93 17.77 22.25 1.60
CA THR A 93 17.02 21.90 2.81
C THR A 93 16.81 23.15 3.67
N PRO A 94 15.57 23.45 4.11
CA PRO A 94 15.31 24.58 5.00
C PRO A 94 16.12 24.51 6.30
N GLU A 95 16.47 25.68 6.87
CA GLU A 95 17.18 25.76 8.16
C GLU A 95 16.38 25.10 9.31
N GLU A 96 15.05 25.17 9.23
CA GLU A 96 14.12 24.49 10.14
C GLU A 96 13.21 23.54 9.33
N PRO A 97 13.64 22.29 9.09
CA PRO A 97 12.80 21.30 8.42
C PRO A 97 11.52 20.99 9.19
N SER A 98 10.44 20.64 8.48
CA SER A 98 9.18 20.21 9.09
C SER A 98 9.32 18.84 9.78
N ASP A 99 8.22 18.40 10.42
CA ASP A 99 8.07 17.03 10.95
C ASP A 99 9.08 16.62 12.04
N GLY A 100 9.77 17.61 12.62
CA GLY A 100 10.76 17.39 13.66
C GLY A 100 12.06 16.74 13.17
N LEU A 101 12.32 16.81 11.85
CA LEU A 101 13.57 16.34 11.28
C LEU A 101 14.70 17.35 11.48
N THR A 102 15.91 16.84 11.69
CA THR A 102 17.13 17.64 11.58
C THR A 102 17.43 17.97 10.11
N ILE A 103 18.32 18.95 9.87
CA ILE A 103 18.78 19.30 8.52
C ILE A 103 19.37 18.06 7.81
N ASP A 104 20.25 17.31 8.47
CA ASP A 104 20.86 16.11 7.89
C ASP A 104 19.83 15.02 7.56
N GLU A 105 18.82 14.82 8.41
CA GLU A 105 17.75 13.85 8.17
C GLU A 105 16.86 14.24 6.98
N SER A 106 16.46 15.51 6.89
CA SER A 106 15.69 16.02 5.76
C SER A 106 16.52 16.01 4.47
N ALA A 107 17.79 16.42 4.54
CA ALA A 107 18.70 16.41 3.41
C ALA A 107 19.02 14.98 2.93
N ALA A 108 19.03 13.99 3.82
CA ALA A 108 19.17 12.59 3.41
C ALA A 108 17.99 12.13 2.54
N ILE A 109 16.76 12.54 2.87
CA ILE A 109 15.58 12.29 2.04
C ILE A 109 15.70 13.04 0.70
N ARG A 110 16.10 14.31 0.73
CA ARG A 110 16.30 15.10 -0.49
C ARG A 110 17.33 14.45 -1.42
N LEU A 111 18.49 14.06 -0.88
CA LEU A 111 19.56 13.38 -1.62
C LEU A 111 19.08 12.09 -2.30
N TYR A 112 18.20 11.33 -1.63
CA TYR A 112 17.57 10.15 -2.21
C TYR A 112 16.71 10.50 -3.43
N THR A 113 15.97 11.60 -3.36
CA THR A 113 15.01 12.00 -4.42
C THR A 113 15.62 12.83 -5.56
N ILE A 114 16.83 13.35 -5.39
CA ILE A 114 17.49 14.15 -6.42
C ILE A 114 17.79 13.30 -7.66
N GLU A 115 17.47 13.85 -8.84
CA GLU A 115 17.90 13.28 -10.11
C GLU A 115 19.36 13.60 -10.40
N TRP A 116 20.09 12.60 -10.88
CA TRP A 116 21.49 12.73 -11.23
C TRP A 116 21.61 12.84 -12.74
N ALA A 117 22.59 13.61 -13.21
CA ALA A 117 22.75 13.84 -14.63
C ALA A 117 23.24 12.55 -15.32
N ALA A 118 22.59 12.19 -16.43
CA ALA A 118 23.05 11.11 -17.28
C ALA A 118 24.51 11.35 -17.73
N PRO A 119 25.33 10.29 -17.86
CA PRO A 119 25.00 8.87 -17.79
C PRO A 119 25.10 8.25 -16.38
N HIS A 120 25.29 9.05 -15.33
CA HIS A 120 25.62 8.53 -14.01
C HIS A 120 24.38 8.10 -13.23
N ARG A 121 24.46 6.96 -12.55
CA ARG A 121 23.37 6.45 -11.70
C ARG A 121 23.31 7.21 -10.38
N SER A 122 22.08 7.56 -9.97
CA SER A 122 21.83 8.23 -8.70
C SER A 122 21.99 7.33 -7.48
N LEU A 123 22.08 7.95 -6.30
CA LEU A 123 22.02 7.23 -5.02
C LEU A 123 20.79 6.34 -4.92
N TYR A 124 19.61 6.84 -5.30
CA TYR A 124 18.36 6.07 -5.39
C TYR A 124 18.53 4.81 -6.24
N SER A 125 19.08 4.97 -7.44
CA SER A 125 19.21 3.87 -8.41
C SER A 125 20.16 2.80 -7.89
N MET A 126 21.35 3.20 -7.44
CA MET A 126 22.37 2.26 -6.98
C MET A 126 21.98 1.57 -5.67
N LEU A 127 21.40 2.29 -4.71
CA LEU A 127 20.95 1.71 -3.45
C LEU A 127 19.84 0.69 -3.67
N ASN A 128 18.83 1.02 -4.48
CA ASN A 128 17.72 0.10 -4.75
C ASN A 128 18.14 -1.09 -5.62
N TYR A 129 19.11 -0.92 -6.52
CA TYR A 129 19.72 -2.06 -7.23
C TYR A 129 20.39 -3.01 -6.24
N THR A 130 21.23 -2.48 -5.35
CA THR A 130 21.97 -3.28 -4.36
C THR A 130 21.03 -3.98 -3.38
N LEU A 131 19.95 -3.31 -2.95
CA LEU A 131 18.92 -3.90 -2.08
C LEU A 131 18.19 -5.09 -2.71
N LYS A 132 17.96 -5.04 -4.04
CA LYS A 132 17.21 -6.06 -4.78
C LYS A 132 18.06 -7.25 -5.21
N ASN A 133 19.28 -6.97 -5.67
CA ASN A 133 20.03 -7.92 -6.50
C ASN A 133 21.35 -8.39 -5.88
N CYS A 134 21.80 -7.76 -4.78
CA CYS A 134 23.07 -8.09 -4.15
C CYS A 134 22.88 -8.59 -2.71
N SER A 135 23.96 -9.16 -2.18
CA SER A 135 23.96 -9.70 -0.82
C SER A 135 23.93 -8.56 0.23
N ARG A 136 23.61 -8.89 1.49
CA ARG A 136 23.67 -7.91 2.59
C ARG A 136 25.09 -7.40 2.86
N GLU A 137 26.11 -8.16 2.49
CA GLU A 137 27.52 -7.72 2.59
C GLU A 137 27.81 -6.57 1.62
N ASP A 138 27.26 -6.63 0.40
CA ASP A 138 27.43 -5.57 -0.61
C ASP A 138 26.74 -4.26 -0.20
N LEU A 139 25.76 -4.32 0.72
CA LEU A 139 25.09 -3.14 1.28
C LEU A 139 25.88 -2.45 2.39
N ARG A 140 26.95 -3.05 2.91
CA ARG A 140 27.70 -2.48 4.05
C ARG A 140 28.16 -1.03 3.84
N PRO A 141 28.66 -0.62 2.66
CA PRO A 141 29.00 0.79 2.41
C PRO A 141 27.82 1.74 2.60
N TYR A 142 26.59 1.27 2.37
CA TYR A 142 25.36 2.06 2.51
C TYR A 142 24.82 2.14 3.93
N PHE A 143 25.27 1.30 4.87
CA PHE A 143 24.64 1.18 6.19
C PHE A 143 24.58 2.50 6.96
N ARG A 144 25.62 3.33 6.89
CA ARG A 144 25.62 4.65 7.54
C ARG A 144 24.59 5.60 6.94
N TYR A 145 24.48 5.62 5.62
CA TYR A 145 23.45 6.39 4.93
C TYR A 145 22.05 5.84 5.23
N ILE A 146 21.86 4.51 5.14
CA ILE A 146 20.59 3.82 5.46
C ILE A 146 20.17 4.12 6.91
N LYS A 147 21.11 4.16 7.86
CA LYS A 147 20.87 4.54 9.26
C LYS A 147 20.28 5.94 9.37
N LEU A 148 20.91 6.94 8.76
CA LEU A 148 20.42 8.32 8.76
C LEU A 148 19.07 8.44 8.05
N PHE A 149 18.96 7.83 6.87
CA PHE A 149 17.78 7.89 6.02
C PHE A 149 16.57 7.22 6.67
N LEU A 150 16.72 6.01 7.24
CA LEU A 150 15.64 5.35 7.98
C LEU A 150 15.32 6.04 9.29
N THR A 151 16.28 6.64 10.00
CA THR A 151 15.96 7.51 11.14
C THR A 151 15.03 8.64 10.71
N ALA A 152 15.31 9.31 9.59
CA ALA A 152 14.46 10.37 9.04
C ALA A 152 13.05 9.84 8.70
N LEU A 153 12.96 8.78 7.89
CA LEU A 153 11.68 8.21 7.45
C LEU A 153 10.83 7.66 8.60
N VAL A 154 11.44 7.06 9.62
CA VAL A 154 10.70 6.49 10.75
C VAL A 154 10.21 7.56 11.73
N LYS A 155 10.82 8.76 11.75
CA LYS A 155 10.29 9.93 12.46
C LYS A 155 9.06 10.52 11.77
N LEU A 156 8.97 10.42 10.45
CA LEU A 156 7.80 10.90 9.70
C LEU A 156 6.54 10.12 10.10
N PRO A 157 5.38 10.79 10.19
CA PRO A 157 4.12 10.12 10.47
C PRO A 157 3.83 9.01 9.47
N CYS A 158 3.37 7.86 9.98
CA CYS A 158 2.82 6.83 9.10
C CYS A 158 1.51 7.34 8.49
N CYS A 159 1.39 7.23 7.17
CA CYS A 159 0.13 7.47 6.51
C CYS A 159 -0.94 6.49 7.04
N PRO A 160 -2.21 6.90 7.15
CA PRO A 160 -3.31 5.96 7.35
C PRO A 160 -3.29 4.85 6.29
N PRO A 161 -3.87 3.67 6.55
CA PRO A 161 -3.98 2.64 5.52
C PRO A 161 -4.63 3.18 4.25
N LEU A 162 -3.95 3.04 3.12
CA LEU A 162 -4.39 3.58 1.82
C LEU A 162 -3.81 2.77 0.66
N THR A 163 -4.38 2.94 -0.52
CA THR A 163 -3.87 2.31 -1.76
C THR A 163 -2.93 3.26 -2.48
N VAL A 164 -1.70 2.81 -2.72
CA VAL A 164 -0.71 3.51 -3.54
C VAL A 164 -0.43 2.75 -4.83
N TRP A 165 0.08 3.48 -5.82
CA TRP A 165 0.33 2.96 -7.15
C TRP A 165 1.79 3.09 -7.55
N ARG A 166 2.28 2.11 -8.31
CA ARG A 166 3.60 2.14 -8.93
C ARG A 166 3.59 1.51 -10.31
N GLY A 167 4.10 2.25 -11.29
CA GLY A 167 4.32 1.78 -12.64
C GLY A 167 5.69 1.15 -12.84
N VAL A 168 5.77 0.16 -13.74
CA VAL A 168 7.02 -0.38 -14.28
C VAL A 168 6.82 -0.69 -15.77
N THR A 169 7.78 -0.35 -16.62
CA THR A 169 7.76 -0.53 -18.08
C THR A 169 8.14 -1.95 -18.56
N LYS A 170 7.79 -2.99 -17.77
CA LYS A 170 7.94 -4.40 -18.15
C LYS A 170 6.80 -5.26 -17.60
N ASN A 171 6.58 -6.43 -18.18
CA ASN A 171 5.65 -7.43 -17.65
C ASN A 171 6.31 -8.20 -16.49
N LEU A 172 5.75 -8.10 -15.28
CA LEU A 172 6.20 -8.81 -14.09
C LEU A 172 5.16 -9.82 -13.57
N SER A 173 4.06 -10.05 -14.30
CA SER A 173 2.97 -10.92 -13.84
C SER A 173 3.44 -12.33 -13.43
N ALA A 174 4.43 -12.90 -14.14
CA ALA A 174 4.98 -14.21 -13.84
C ALA A 174 5.67 -14.30 -12.46
N ASP A 175 6.22 -13.19 -11.97
CA ASP A 175 7.00 -13.15 -10.72
C ASP A 175 6.10 -13.01 -9.47
N PHE A 176 4.81 -12.69 -9.64
CA PHE A 176 3.89 -12.37 -8.55
C PHE A 176 2.62 -13.24 -8.50
N PRO A 177 2.67 -14.57 -8.59
CA PRO A 177 1.45 -15.40 -8.66
C PRO A 177 0.48 -15.15 -7.49
N PRO A 178 -0.86 -15.05 -7.73
CA PRO A 178 -1.83 -14.80 -6.68
C PRO A 178 -1.74 -15.78 -5.50
N GLY A 179 -1.89 -15.26 -4.28
CA GLY A 179 -1.81 -16.01 -3.02
C GLY A 179 -0.39 -16.19 -2.47
N THR A 180 0.65 -15.78 -3.18
CA THR A 180 2.02 -15.84 -2.66
C THR A 180 2.38 -14.65 -1.78
N ARG A 181 3.38 -14.85 -0.93
CA ARG A 181 4.02 -13.80 -0.14
C ARG A 181 5.26 -13.32 -0.90
N VAL A 182 5.46 -12.01 -0.90
CA VAL A 182 6.62 -11.36 -1.50
C VAL A 182 7.23 -10.37 -0.51
N THR A 183 8.55 -10.30 -0.48
CA THR A 183 9.27 -9.29 0.29
C THR A 183 9.86 -8.27 -0.66
N TRP A 184 9.40 -7.03 -0.55
CA TRP A 184 9.83 -5.92 -1.39
C TRP A 184 11.04 -5.23 -0.75
N TRP A 185 12.24 -5.59 -1.20
CA TRP A 185 13.49 -5.16 -0.54
C TRP A 185 13.91 -3.73 -0.83
N ALA A 186 13.50 -3.14 -1.96
CA ALA A 186 13.85 -1.77 -2.28
C ALA A 186 12.98 -0.75 -1.55
N PHE A 187 13.51 0.45 -1.35
CA PHE A 187 12.66 1.61 -1.13
C PHE A 187 11.86 1.85 -2.42
N SER A 188 10.57 2.13 -2.27
CA SER A 188 9.68 2.22 -3.43
C SER A 188 8.89 3.50 -3.39
N SER A 189 9.21 4.40 -4.30
CA SER A 189 8.41 5.59 -4.59
C SER A 189 7.07 5.18 -5.18
N THR A 190 5.99 5.68 -4.61
CA THR A 190 4.62 5.40 -5.03
C THR A 190 3.79 6.68 -5.01
N THR A 191 2.71 6.69 -5.77
CA THR A 191 1.80 7.83 -5.89
C THR A 191 0.39 7.43 -5.49
N THR A 192 -0.37 8.37 -4.94
CA THR A 192 -1.83 8.22 -4.77
C THR A 192 -2.60 8.57 -6.04
N GLU A 193 -1.97 9.30 -6.96
CA GLU A 193 -2.59 9.82 -8.18
C GLU A 193 -2.29 8.91 -9.38
N LEU A 194 -3.34 8.36 -10.00
CA LEU A 194 -3.20 7.47 -11.15
C LEU A 194 -2.71 8.20 -12.40
N THR A 195 -2.98 9.50 -12.53
CA THR A 195 -2.58 10.35 -13.66
C THR A 195 -1.06 10.45 -13.81
N VAL A 196 -0.32 10.40 -12.71
CA VAL A 196 1.15 10.37 -12.71
C VAL A 196 1.66 9.16 -13.49
N LEU A 197 0.90 8.07 -13.55
CA LEU A 197 1.28 6.85 -14.26
C LEU A 197 1.00 6.92 -15.77
N GLU A 198 0.21 7.87 -16.26
CA GLU A 198 0.04 8.04 -17.71
C GLU A 198 1.31 8.57 -18.40
N ASN A 199 2.24 9.13 -17.61
CA ASN A 199 3.55 9.54 -18.09
C ASN A 199 4.40 8.32 -18.49
N ASN A 200 4.96 8.37 -19.70
CA ASN A 200 5.84 7.35 -20.27
C ASN A 200 7.09 7.05 -19.42
N MET A 201 7.49 7.97 -18.53
CA MET A 201 8.56 7.74 -17.57
C MET A 201 8.21 6.69 -16.52
N TYR A 202 6.96 6.61 -16.07
CA TYR A 202 6.57 5.74 -14.95
C TYR A 202 5.93 4.43 -15.42
N LEU A 203 4.91 4.52 -16.26
CA LEU A 203 4.21 3.36 -16.79
C LEU A 203 3.97 3.53 -18.29
N GLY A 204 3.56 4.73 -18.72
CA GLY A 204 3.32 5.05 -20.10
C GLY A 204 2.09 4.37 -20.70
N THR A 205 1.93 4.57 -22.01
CA THR A 205 0.72 4.20 -22.74
C THR A 205 0.89 3.04 -23.72
N ALA A 206 2.13 2.60 -23.97
CA ALA A 206 2.44 1.52 -24.91
C ALA A 206 3.58 0.62 -24.40
N GLY A 207 3.60 -0.63 -24.84
CA GLY A 207 4.63 -1.61 -24.47
C GLY A 207 4.26 -2.40 -23.21
N ALA A 208 4.90 -3.55 -23.03
CA ALA A 208 4.63 -4.43 -21.88
C ALA A 208 4.91 -3.69 -20.57
N ARG A 209 3.91 -3.56 -19.71
CA ARG A 209 3.95 -2.70 -18.52
C ARG A 209 3.16 -3.28 -17.37
N THR A 210 3.66 -3.07 -16.16
CA THR A 210 3.05 -3.55 -14.92
C THR A 210 2.66 -2.37 -14.03
N LEU A 211 1.40 -2.34 -13.62
CA LEU A 211 0.89 -1.42 -12.62
C LEU A 211 0.65 -2.17 -11.31
N PHE A 212 1.41 -1.81 -10.28
CA PHE A 212 1.18 -2.28 -8.92
C PHE A 212 0.13 -1.41 -8.24
N SER A 213 -0.91 -2.05 -7.72
CA SER A 213 -1.82 -1.48 -6.73
C SER A 213 -1.41 -2.03 -5.37
N VAL A 214 -1.08 -1.19 -4.40
CA VAL A 214 -0.57 -1.63 -3.10
C VAL A 214 -1.42 -1.06 -1.97
N GLU A 215 -2.17 -1.91 -1.26
CA GLU A 215 -2.74 -1.57 0.05
C GLU A 215 -1.61 -1.49 1.07
N THR A 216 -1.18 -0.27 1.42
CA THR A 216 -0.08 -0.02 2.36
C THR A 216 -0.60 0.35 3.75
N ILE A 217 0.06 -0.17 4.79
CA ILE A 217 -0.14 0.13 6.20
C ILE A 217 1.09 0.80 6.84
N ASN A 218 2.16 1.00 6.05
CA ASN A 218 3.42 1.59 6.46
C ASN A 218 4.02 2.44 5.32
N GLY A 219 3.24 3.39 4.82
CA GLY A 219 3.70 4.43 3.90
C GLY A 219 4.24 5.64 4.66
N ARG A 220 5.24 6.32 4.08
CA ARG A 220 5.75 7.60 4.56
C ARG A 220 5.63 8.65 3.46
N THR A 221 4.85 9.69 3.70
CA THR A 221 4.86 10.84 2.80
C THR A 221 6.19 11.58 2.97
N ILE A 222 6.88 11.83 1.86
CA ILE A 222 8.17 12.55 1.88
C ILE A 222 8.10 13.89 1.17
N ARG A 223 6.90 14.34 0.78
CA ARG A 223 6.67 15.55 -0.01
C ARG A 223 7.37 16.80 0.53
N ALA A 224 7.36 17.00 1.85
CA ALA A 224 7.99 18.17 2.48
C ALA A 224 9.53 18.15 2.42
N HIS A 225 10.12 16.98 2.17
CA HIS A 225 11.56 16.74 2.22
C HIS A 225 12.14 16.27 0.87
N SER A 226 11.29 15.94 -0.11
CA SER A 226 11.67 15.57 -1.47
C SER A 226 12.17 16.79 -2.27
N HIS A 227 13.03 16.53 -3.25
CA HIS A 227 13.38 17.51 -4.29
C HIS A 227 12.16 17.88 -5.14
N PHE A 228 11.21 16.95 -5.32
CA PHE A 228 9.98 17.15 -6.09
C PHE A 228 8.78 17.42 -5.18
N VAL A 229 8.59 18.68 -4.78
CA VAL A 229 7.54 19.10 -3.83
C VAL A 229 6.11 18.95 -4.36
N THR A 230 5.96 18.82 -5.69
CA THR A 230 4.66 18.63 -6.36
C THR A 230 4.22 17.18 -6.42
N GLU A 231 5.13 16.24 -6.20
CA GLU A 231 4.78 14.83 -6.16
C GLU A 231 4.23 14.51 -4.77
N ASP A 232 2.99 14.02 -4.68
CA ASP A 232 2.43 13.43 -3.46
C ASP A 232 3.05 12.03 -3.25
N GLU A 233 4.38 12.02 -3.12
CA GLU A 233 5.19 10.82 -3.06
C GLU A 233 5.04 10.15 -1.69
N ILE A 234 4.63 8.88 -1.73
CA ILE A 234 4.61 7.98 -0.59
C ILE A 234 5.69 6.95 -0.80
N LEU A 235 6.64 6.90 0.13
CA LEU A 235 7.73 5.94 0.12
C LEU A 235 7.35 4.70 0.93
N LEU A 236 7.48 3.53 0.30
CA LEU A 236 7.49 2.24 1.01
C LEU A 236 8.91 1.91 1.45
N LEU A 237 9.04 1.40 2.68
CA LEU A 237 10.32 1.04 3.28
C LEU A 237 10.85 -0.31 2.72
N PRO A 238 12.17 -0.56 2.78
CA PRO A 238 12.76 -1.83 2.38
C PRO A 238 12.28 -2.98 3.27
N GLY A 239 12.27 -4.18 2.71
CA GLY A 239 11.78 -5.38 3.43
C GLY A 239 10.27 -5.36 3.65
N THR A 240 9.53 -4.60 2.85
CA THR A 240 8.08 -4.54 2.96
C THR A 240 7.47 -5.89 2.58
N HIS A 241 6.81 -6.55 3.53
CA HIS A 241 6.19 -7.84 3.31
C HIS A 241 4.76 -7.68 2.76
N MET A 242 4.43 -8.37 1.67
CA MET A 242 3.14 -8.26 1.00
C MET A 242 2.60 -9.62 0.57
N ILE A 243 1.27 -9.70 0.41
CA ILE A 243 0.59 -10.84 -0.20
C ILE A 243 0.06 -10.39 -1.56
N VAL A 244 0.30 -11.17 -2.60
CA VAL A 244 -0.35 -10.96 -3.90
C VAL A 244 -1.82 -11.35 -3.79
N GLN A 245 -2.71 -10.36 -3.85
CA GLN A 245 -4.15 -10.59 -3.76
C GLN A 245 -4.72 -11.09 -5.09
N SER A 246 -4.37 -10.40 -6.18
CA SER A 246 -4.89 -10.71 -7.50
C SER A 246 -4.00 -10.17 -8.61
N GLN A 247 -4.23 -10.67 -9.82
CA GLN A 247 -3.69 -10.11 -11.04
C GLN A 247 -4.79 -10.00 -12.09
N PHE A 248 -4.71 -8.98 -12.95
CA PHE A 248 -5.61 -8.83 -14.08
C PHE A 248 -4.93 -8.07 -15.21
N SER A 249 -5.24 -8.42 -16.46
CA SER A 249 -4.67 -7.79 -17.65
C SER A 249 -5.79 -7.08 -18.44
N PRO A 250 -6.07 -5.79 -18.15
CA PRO A 250 -7.12 -5.04 -18.86
C PRO A 250 -6.80 -4.80 -20.34
N ALA A 251 -5.53 -4.86 -20.72
CA ALA A 251 -5.06 -4.75 -22.09
C ALA A 251 -3.96 -5.79 -22.36
N THR A 252 -3.63 -5.99 -23.63
CA THR A 252 -2.61 -6.97 -24.06
C THR A 252 -1.21 -6.68 -23.51
N ASP A 253 -0.92 -5.41 -23.24
CA ASP A 253 0.37 -4.92 -22.82
C ASP A 253 0.36 -4.38 -21.38
N LEU A 254 -0.78 -4.32 -20.70
CA LEU A 254 -0.91 -3.83 -19.32
C LEU A 254 -1.29 -4.96 -18.36
N TYR A 255 -0.48 -5.13 -17.33
CA TYR A 255 -0.67 -6.11 -16.25
C TYR A 255 -0.86 -5.37 -14.93
N ILE A 256 -1.97 -5.59 -14.25
CA ILE A 256 -2.24 -5.01 -12.93
C ILE A 256 -2.02 -6.09 -11.89
N ILE A 257 -1.21 -5.78 -10.87
CA ILE A 257 -0.91 -6.67 -9.75
C ILE A 257 -1.36 -5.98 -8.47
N HIS A 258 -2.30 -6.61 -7.76
CA HIS A 258 -2.79 -6.10 -6.48
C HIS A 258 -2.02 -6.77 -5.33
N LEU A 259 -1.35 -5.95 -4.53
CA LEU A 259 -0.56 -6.33 -3.37
C LEU A 259 -1.20 -5.77 -2.11
N LYS A 260 -1.17 -6.56 -1.05
CA LYS A 260 -1.57 -6.13 0.29
C LYS A 260 -0.40 -6.24 1.24
N GLN A 261 0.03 -5.11 1.79
CA GLN A 261 1.07 -5.11 2.82
C GLN A 261 0.56 -5.80 4.08
N VAL A 262 1.43 -6.62 4.67
CA VAL A 262 1.20 -7.30 5.93
C VAL A 262 2.37 -7.04 6.88
N ILE A 263 2.12 -7.19 8.18
CA ILE A 263 3.19 -7.14 9.18
C ILE A 263 3.88 -8.52 9.14
N PRO A 264 5.20 -8.58 8.92
CA PRO A 264 5.93 -9.85 8.92
C PRO A 264 5.94 -10.47 10.32
N ASP A 265 5.96 -11.81 10.37
CA ASP A 265 6.04 -12.57 11.62
C ASP A 265 7.42 -12.45 12.28
N GLU A 266 8.45 -12.12 11.48
CA GLU A 266 9.83 -11.94 11.88
C GLU A 266 10.34 -10.52 11.56
N THR A 267 11.39 -10.08 12.26
CA THR A 267 12.00 -8.77 12.01
C THR A 267 12.81 -8.80 10.71
N LEU A 268 12.23 -8.25 9.64
CA LEU A 268 12.92 -8.07 8.35
C LEU A 268 13.73 -6.78 8.26
N LEU A 269 13.34 -5.76 9.03
CA LEU A 269 13.98 -4.45 9.10
C LEU A 269 14.08 -4.04 10.57
N GLU A 270 15.30 -3.92 11.09
CA GLU A 270 15.53 -3.48 12.47
C GLU A 270 15.14 -2.00 12.65
N LEU A 271 14.78 -1.56 13.86
CA LEU A 271 14.46 -0.15 14.08
C LEU A 271 15.74 0.71 14.12
N PRO A 272 15.74 1.92 13.53
CA PRO A 272 16.93 2.76 13.52
C PRO A 272 17.24 3.40 14.88
N PHE A 273 16.31 3.43 15.84
CA PHE A 273 16.54 3.93 17.19
C PHE A 273 15.51 3.36 18.19
N GLU A 274 15.86 3.39 19.48
CA GLU A 274 14.99 2.87 20.54
C GLU A 274 13.69 3.69 20.64
N GLY A 275 12.56 3.00 20.80
CA GLY A 275 11.23 3.62 20.92
C GLY A 275 10.57 3.99 19.59
N ALA A 276 11.25 3.79 18.45
CA ALA A 276 10.68 3.91 17.12
C ALA A 276 9.56 2.87 16.87
N CYS A 277 8.73 3.12 15.85
CA CYS A 277 7.68 2.20 15.44
C CYS A 277 7.50 2.26 13.92
N LEU A 278 7.63 1.11 13.25
CA LEU A 278 7.40 1.04 11.79
C LEU A 278 5.91 1.14 11.48
N TYR A 279 5.09 0.40 12.22
CA TYR A 279 3.65 0.34 12.00
C TYR A 279 2.92 1.26 12.99
N PRO A 280 1.81 1.90 12.58
CA PRO A 280 1.03 2.71 13.49
C PRO A 280 0.57 1.85 14.66
N LYS A 281 0.76 2.33 15.89
CA LYS A 281 0.14 1.70 17.06
C LYS A 281 -1.36 1.75 16.82
N ILE A 282 -2.02 0.59 16.77
CA ILE A 282 -3.48 0.51 16.73
C ILE A 282 -3.97 1.12 18.03
N GLU A 283 -4.24 2.43 18.04
CA GLU A 283 -4.96 3.08 19.13
C GLU A 283 -6.40 2.60 19.02
N LEU A 284 -6.71 1.48 19.68
CA LEU A 284 -8.09 1.08 19.93
C LEU A 284 -8.75 2.24 20.70
N PRO A 285 -9.73 2.96 20.12
CA PRO A 285 -10.28 4.18 20.73
C PRO A 285 -10.91 3.95 22.11
N TRP A 286 -11.23 2.69 22.44
CA TRP A 286 -11.79 2.31 23.72
C TRP A 286 -10.78 2.15 24.87
N TYR A 287 -9.47 2.24 24.62
CA TYR A 287 -8.43 2.07 25.64
C TYR A 287 -7.66 3.37 25.93
N ARG A 288 -8.37 4.44 26.31
CA ARG A 288 -7.74 5.57 27.02
C ARG A 288 -7.81 5.38 28.53
N LYS A 289 -6.63 5.08 29.08
CA LYS A 289 -6.22 5.14 30.49
C LYS A 289 -6.87 6.34 31.23
N LYS A 290 -8.02 6.14 31.87
CA LYS A 290 -8.35 6.85 33.11
C LYS A 290 -7.98 5.93 34.27
N ARG A 291 -6.84 6.20 34.91
CA ARG A 291 -6.52 5.65 36.23
C ARG A 291 -7.57 6.20 37.21
N PHE A 292 -8.71 5.53 37.31
CA PHE A 292 -9.60 5.69 38.46
C PHE A 292 -8.94 4.95 39.63
N VAL A 293 -8.35 5.71 40.56
CA VAL A 293 -7.93 5.16 41.84
C VAL A 293 -9.20 4.92 42.64
N ILE A 294 -9.68 3.67 42.63
CA ILE A 294 -10.79 3.24 43.47
C ILE A 294 -10.29 3.23 44.92
N PRO A 295 -10.88 3.99 45.85
CA PRO A 295 -10.52 3.91 47.27
C PRO A 295 -10.68 2.45 47.72
N SER A 296 -9.73 1.92 48.46
CA SER A 296 -9.68 0.50 48.88
C SER A 296 -10.99 -0.01 49.50
N ALA A 297 -11.76 0.85 50.15
CA ALA A 297 -13.10 0.52 50.67
C ALA A 297 -14.13 0.18 49.58
N LEU A 298 -14.11 0.86 48.42
CA LEU A 298 -15.04 0.63 47.32
C LEU A 298 -14.66 -0.64 46.54
N PHE A 299 -13.37 -0.97 46.46
CA PHE A 299 -12.90 -2.24 45.87
C PHE A 299 -13.39 -3.45 46.66
N VAL A 300 -13.35 -3.39 47.99
CA VAL A 300 -13.87 -4.46 48.87
C VAL A 300 -15.38 -4.65 48.68
N ILE A 301 -16.14 -3.55 48.57
CA ILE A 301 -17.59 -3.63 48.32
C ILE A 301 -17.88 -4.25 46.95
N VAL A 302 -17.15 -3.85 45.91
CA VAL A 302 -17.29 -4.44 44.55
C VAL A 302 -16.93 -5.93 44.56
N CYS A 303 -15.89 -6.35 45.27
CA CYS A 303 -15.53 -7.76 45.41
C CYS A 303 -16.62 -8.56 46.15
N ILE A 304 -17.19 -8.03 47.24
CA ILE A 304 -18.26 -8.71 47.99
C ILE A 304 -19.52 -8.84 47.11
N VAL A 305 -19.90 -7.79 46.40
CA VAL A 305 -21.04 -7.82 45.47
C VAL A 305 -20.78 -8.80 44.32
N ALA A 306 -19.56 -8.86 43.78
CA ALA A 306 -19.19 -9.82 42.73
C ALA A 306 -19.18 -11.28 43.22
N ILE A 307 -18.78 -11.54 44.48
CA ILE A 307 -18.84 -12.88 45.09
C ILE A 307 -20.29 -13.29 45.31
N ILE A 308 -21.14 -12.38 45.81
CA ILE A 308 -22.58 -12.64 46.00
C ILE A 308 -23.27 -12.87 44.64
N LEU A 309 -22.98 -12.04 43.62
CA LEU A 309 -23.48 -12.26 42.26
C LEU A 309 -22.95 -13.58 41.68
N GLY A 310 -21.68 -13.90 41.89
CA GLY A 310 -21.06 -15.14 41.44
C GLY A 310 -21.68 -16.38 42.09
N ALA A 311 -22.06 -16.30 43.37
CA ALA A 311 -22.77 -17.38 44.07
C ALA A 311 -24.22 -17.52 43.57
N VAL A 312 -24.92 -16.40 43.33
CA VAL A 312 -26.30 -16.37 42.83
C VAL A 312 -26.39 -16.82 41.36
N LEU A 313 -25.41 -16.45 40.53
CA LEU A 313 -25.32 -16.84 39.11
C LEU A 313 -24.71 -18.25 38.94
N GLY A 314 -23.79 -18.66 39.82
CA GLY A 314 -23.17 -19.98 39.82
C GLY A 314 -24.14 -21.14 40.09
N LEU A 315 -25.25 -20.87 40.79
CA LEU A 315 -26.36 -21.82 40.96
C LEU A 315 -27.23 -22.01 39.70
N ARG A 316 -27.03 -21.21 38.63
CA ARG A 316 -27.73 -21.33 37.35
C ARG A 316 -26.84 -21.79 36.18
N ALA A 317 -25.56 -22.03 36.41
CA ALA A 317 -24.58 -22.37 35.38
C ALA A 317 -24.12 -23.84 35.45
N ALA A 318 -25.03 -24.77 35.73
CA ALA A 318 -24.84 -26.16 35.31
C ALA A 318 -25.47 -26.28 33.91
N ASN A 319 -24.63 -26.59 32.92
CA ASN A 319 -24.91 -26.66 31.47
C ASN A 319 -24.56 -25.38 30.70
N LYS A 320 -23.28 -25.22 30.37
CA LYS A 320 -22.83 -24.67 29.08
C LYS A 320 -21.35 -25.00 28.87
N GLU A 321 -21.07 -25.75 27.81
CA GLU A 321 -19.74 -26.10 27.33
C GLU A 321 -18.94 -24.86 26.84
N PRO A 322 -17.59 -24.93 26.78
CA PRO A 322 -16.72 -23.79 26.51
C PRO A 322 -16.77 -23.31 25.05
N PRO A 323 -16.40 -22.04 24.78
CA PRO A 323 -16.60 -21.45 23.47
C PRO A 323 -15.37 -21.61 22.55
N TYR A 324 -15.68 -21.79 21.27
CA TYR A 324 -14.81 -21.69 20.08
C TYR A 324 -13.80 -22.81 19.84
N MET A 325 -14.32 -23.98 19.49
CA MET A 325 -13.74 -24.80 18.42
C MET A 325 -14.38 -24.39 17.10
N PHE A 326 -13.59 -24.26 16.02
CA PHE A 326 -14.09 -24.23 14.65
C PHE A 326 -14.72 -25.59 14.32
N THR A 327 -15.98 -25.76 14.71
CA THR A 327 -16.86 -26.76 14.11
C THR A 327 -17.82 -25.99 13.22
N ASN A 328 -17.78 -26.32 11.91
CA ASN A 328 -18.64 -25.77 10.87
C ASN A 328 -20.07 -25.51 11.39
N PRO A 329 -20.48 -24.24 11.60
CA PRO A 329 -21.74 -23.92 12.24
C PRO A 329 -22.84 -23.65 11.20
N TYR A 330 -22.62 -23.88 9.90
CA TYR A 330 -23.69 -23.74 8.92
C TYR A 330 -24.64 -24.96 9.07
N PRO A 331 -25.81 -24.84 9.73
CA PRO A 331 -26.91 -25.71 9.33
C PRO A 331 -27.05 -25.49 7.82
N SER A 332 -27.17 -26.58 7.06
CA SER A 332 -27.56 -26.60 5.64
C SER A 332 -28.14 -25.25 5.21
N GLY A 333 -27.31 -24.49 4.48
CA GLY A 333 -27.45 -23.04 4.33
C GLY A 333 -28.89 -22.64 4.04
N THR A 334 -29.44 -21.76 4.86
CA THR A 334 -30.62 -21.01 4.49
C THR A 334 -30.23 -20.17 3.28
N THR A 335 -30.62 -20.61 2.08
CA THR A 335 -30.54 -19.79 0.88
C THR A 335 -31.51 -18.64 1.07
N SER A 336 -31.01 -17.42 1.13
CA SER A 336 -31.84 -16.24 0.90
C SER A 336 -32.04 -16.14 -0.60
N ASP A 337 -33.26 -16.38 -1.07
CA ASP A 337 -33.62 -16.27 -2.47
C ASP A 337 -33.48 -14.80 -2.89
N ILE A 338 -32.34 -14.47 -3.48
CA ILE A 338 -32.09 -13.18 -4.14
C ILE A 338 -32.64 -13.21 -5.56
N GLY A 339 -32.64 -12.05 -6.21
CA GLY A 339 -33.05 -11.90 -7.60
C GLY A 339 -32.18 -12.64 -8.62
N SER A 340 -32.67 -12.67 -9.85
CA SER A 340 -32.08 -13.36 -10.99
C SER A 340 -30.89 -12.60 -11.58
N PHE A 341 -29.86 -13.34 -11.98
CA PHE A 341 -28.62 -12.81 -12.55
C PHE A 341 -27.98 -11.70 -11.69
N PRO A 342 -27.52 -12.03 -10.48
CA PRO A 342 -26.72 -11.10 -9.68
C PRO A 342 -25.40 -10.82 -10.38
N ILE A 343 -25.02 -9.55 -10.49
CA ILE A 343 -23.85 -9.13 -11.27
C ILE A 343 -22.89 -8.21 -10.50
N SER A 344 -23.35 -7.58 -9.42
CA SER A 344 -22.57 -6.63 -8.63
C SER A 344 -23.08 -6.66 -7.19
N LEU A 345 -22.19 -6.40 -6.24
CA LEU A 345 -22.53 -6.33 -4.83
C LEU A 345 -21.70 -5.27 -4.13
N VAL A 346 -22.26 -4.69 -3.07
CA VAL A 346 -21.53 -3.83 -2.13
C VAL A 346 -21.89 -4.19 -0.70
N SER A 347 -20.94 -4.00 0.20
CA SER A 347 -21.12 -4.20 1.64
C SER A 347 -21.03 -2.88 2.40
N GLY A 348 -21.81 -2.71 3.46
CA GLY A 348 -21.78 -1.51 4.29
C GLY A 348 -22.57 -1.66 5.58
N TYR A 349 -22.68 -0.57 6.35
CA TYR A 349 -23.54 -0.48 7.53
C TYR A 349 -24.80 0.31 7.15
N PHE A 350 -25.82 -0.41 6.73
CA PHE A 350 -27.07 0.11 6.18
C PHE A 350 -28.12 0.32 7.25
N ASN A 351 -27.89 -0.18 8.46
CA ASN A 351 -28.66 0.15 9.65
C ASN A 351 -27.75 0.64 10.81
N ASP A 352 -28.34 0.93 11.97
CA ASP A 352 -27.63 1.37 13.18
C ASP A 352 -27.05 0.22 14.02
N ASP A 353 -26.90 -0.98 13.45
CA ASP A 353 -26.22 -2.07 14.11
C ASP A 353 -24.70 -2.10 13.80
N LYS A 354 -24.02 -3.12 14.30
CA LYS A 354 -22.56 -3.26 14.20
C LYS A 354 -22.14 -4.38 13.23
N TYR A 355 -23.09 -4.91 12.47
CA TYR A 355 -22.93 -6.02 11.56
C TYR A 355 -22.91 -5.50 10.13
N VAL A 356 -22.19 -6.21 9.26
CA VAL A 356 -22.05 -5.80 7.86
C VAL A 356 -23.27 -6.29 7.07
N ASP A 357 -23.89 -5.37 6.34
CA ASP A 357 -25.02 -5.60 5.44
C ASP A 357 -24.55 -5.71 3.99
N LEU A 358 -25.41 -6.24 3.12
CA LEU A 358 -25.14 -6.41 1.69
C LEU A 358 -26.23 -5.78 0.82
N ALA A 359 -25.81 -5.20 -0.30
CA ALA A 359 -26.69 -4.78 -1.38
C ALA A 359 -26.26 -5.52 -2.65
N ILE A 360 -27.17 -6.28 -3.26
CA ILE A 360 -26.89 -7.14 -4.40
C ILE A 360 -27.70 -6.66 -5.59
N LEU A 361 -27.03 -6.34 -6.69
CA LEU A 361 -27.64 -5.88 -7.92
C LEU A 361 -27.95 -7.06 -8.85
N ASN A 362 -29.21 -7.18 -9.24
CA ASN A 362 -29.76 -8.28 -10.04
C ASN A 362 -30.19 -7.74 -11.41
N SER A 363 -29.40 -8.02 -12.45
CA SER A 363 -29.71 -7.50 -13.80
C SER A 363 -30.89 -8.19 -14.45
N GLY A 364 -31.14 -9.45 -14.09
CA GLY A 364 -32.26 -10.24 -14.59
C GLY A 364 -33.61 -9.67 -14.19
N ASP A 365 -33.70 -9.22 -12.95
CA ASP A 365 -34.93 -8.69 -12.35
C ASP A 365 -34.98 -7.16 -12.38
N GLN A 366 -33.91 -6.49 -12.84
CA GLN A 366 -33.77 -5.03 -12.82
C GLN A 366 -34.00 -4.47 -11.41
N SER A 367 -33.34 -5.08 -10.43
CA SER A 367 -33.58 -4.79 -9.02
C SER A 367 -32.30 -4.83 -8.20
N ILE A 368 -32.37 -4.27 -7.00
CA ILE A 368 -31.36 -4.38 -5.96
C ILE A 368 -31.97 -4.96 -4.69
N ASP A 369 -31.28 -5.95 -4.13
CA ASP A 369 -31.68 -6.64 -2.90
C ASP A 369 -30.82 -6.15 -1.73
N ILE A 370 -31.46 -5.69 -0.64
CA ILE A 370 -30.80 -5.37 0.62
C ILE A 370 -30.94 -6.53 1.61
N LEU A 371 -29.81 -6.98 2.14
CA LEU A 371 -29.72 -8.05 3.12
C LEU A 371 -29.03 -7.54 4.39
N LEU A 372 -29.75 -7.54 5.50
CA LEU A 372 -29.22 -7.06 6.78
C LEU A 372 -28.51 -8.18 7.54
N GLY A 373 -27.28 -7.92 7.97
CA GLY A 373 -26.46 -8.84 8.73
C GLY A 373 -26.92 -8.95 10.18
N ASN A 374 -26.49 -10.01 10.88
CA ASN A 374 -26.71 -10.15 12.31
C ASN A 374 -25.53 -10.80 13.04
N ALA A 375 -25.63 -10.86 14.37
CA ALA A 375 -24.61 -11.39 15.28
C ALA A 375 -24.16 -12.82 14.98
N ASN A 376 -25.01 -13.60 14.32
CA ASN A 376 -24.76 -15.01 14.01
C ASN A 376 -24.20 -15.20 12.59
N GLY A 377 -23.93 -14.12 11.85
CA GLY A 377 -23.46 -14.17 10.47
C GLY A 377 -24.52 -14.62 9.48
N ILE A 378 -25.81 -14.51 9.84
CA ILE A 378 -26.95 -14.82 8.99
C ILE A 378 -27.53 -13.51 8.46
N TYR A 379 -27.92 -13.51 7.18
CA TYR A 379 -28.56 -12.36 6.54
C TYR A 379 -30.08 -12.44 6.63
N SER A 380 -30.74 -11.28 6.67
CA SER A 380 -32.20 -11.19 6.59
C SER A 380 -32.72 -11.73 5.25
N THR A 381 -34.05 -11.89 5.17
CA THR A 381 -34.72 -11.98 3.87
C THR A 381 -34.42 -10.73 3.04
N PRO A 382 -34.12 -10.86 1.74
CA PRO A 382 -33.84 -9.73 0.88
C PRO A 382 -35.02 -8.75 0.84
N THR A 383 -34.73 -7.46 0.93
CA THR A 383 -35.68 -6.41 0.60
C THR A 383 -35.33 -5.89 -0.78
N GLN A 384 -36.17 -6.21 -1.75
CA GLN A 384 -35.96 -5.86 -3.15
C GLN A 384 -36.47 -4.46 -3.46
N THR A 385 -35.74 -3.72 -4.30
CA THR A 385 -36.12 -2.41 -4.82
C THR A 385 -35.80 -2.35 -6.32
N ASP A 386 -36.72 -1.82 -7.11
CA ASP A 386 -36.53 -1.70 -8.56
C ASP A 386 -35.42 -0.70 -8.90
N THR A 387 -34.68 -0.98 -9.97
CA THR A 387 -33.67 -0.09 -10.56
C THR A 387 -34.10 0.34 -11.98
N GLY A 388 -33.17 0.86 -12.79
CA GLY A 388 -33.38 1.04 -14.21
C GLY A 388 -33.11 -0.23 -15.03
N THR A 389 -33.16 -0.11 -16.35
CA THR A 389 -33.02 -1.22 -17.30
C THR A 389 -31.55 -1.58 -17.57
N ASP A 390 -31.28 -2.89 -17.65
CA ASP A 390 -29.92 -3.47 -17.76
C ASP A 390 -28.96 -2.82 -16.77
N PRO A 391 -29.22 -2.93 -15.45
CA PRO A 391 -28.30 -2.39 -14.47
C PRO A 391 -27.02 -3.23 -14.52
N VAL A 392 -25.85 -2.58 -14.48
CA VAL A 392 -24.54 -3.23 -14.70
C VAL A 392 -23.55 -3.06 -13.54
N PHE A 393 -23.77 -2.09 -12.67
CA PHE A 393 -22.85 -1.80 -11.57
C PHE A 393 -23.54 -1.05 -10.44
N VAL A 394 -23.15 -1.33 -9.19
CA VAL A 394 -23.55 -0.54 -8.01
C VAL A 394 -22.33 -0.15 -7.17
N THR A 395 -22.34 1.06 -6.61
CA THR A 395 -21.34 1.50 -5.62
C THR A 395 -22.00 2.13 -4.40
N LEU A 396 -21.31 2.09 -3.25
CA LEU A 396 -21.70 2.78 -2.03
C LEU A 396 -20.95 4.10 -1.89
N CYS A 397 -21.69 5.19 -1.71
CA CYS A 397 -21.16 6.54 -1.58
C CYS A 397 -21.59 7.13 -0.22
N ASN A 398 -20.64 7.29 0.70
CA ASN A 398 -20.91 7.91 2.00
C ASN A 398 -20.78 9.44 1.87
N ALA A 399 -21.91 10.14 1.77
CA ALA A 399 -21.92 11.60 1.61
C ALA A 399 -21.76 12.33 2.95
N SER A 400 -22.18 11.73 4.06
CA SER A 400 -21.97 12.26 5.41
C SER A 400 -22.00 11.13 6.45
N SER A 401 -21.79 11.45 7.73
CA SER A 401 -21.94 10.47 8.83
C SER A 401 -23.31 9.81 8.87
N ASN A 402 -24.33 10.50 8.34
CA ASN A 402 -25.73 10.11 8.47
C ASN A 402 -26.40 9.85 7.11
N THR A 403 -25.66 9.91 6.00
CA THR A 403 -26.22 9.79 4.66
C THR A 403 -25.28 8.99 3.77
N SER A 404 -25.79 7.87 3.30
CA SER A 404 -25.13 7.00 2.36
C SER A 404 -26.05 6.80 1.16
N TYR A 405 -25.46 6.72 -0.03
CA TYR A 405 -26.19 6.48 -1.25
C TYR A 405 -25.66 5.23 -1.93
N LEU A 406 -26.56 4.44 -2.50
CA LEU A 406 -26.21 3.48 -3.55
C LEU A 406 -26.39 4.17 -4.90
N ILE A 407 -25.36 4.08 -5.74
CA ILE A 407 -25.40 4.60 -7.11
C ILE A 407 -25.42 3.39 -8.04
N VAL A 408 -26.50 3.23 -8.79
CA VAL A 408 -26.70 2.15 -9.76
C VAL A 408 -26.48 2.67 -11.17
N VAL A 409 -25.73 1.93 -11.99
CA VAL A 409 -25.50 2.25 -13.40
C VAL A 409 -26.48 1.45 -14.26
N ASN A 410 -27.36 2.15 -15.00
CA ASN A 410 -28.35 1.53 -15.88
C ASN A 410 -27.93 1.70 -17.33
N ARG A 411 -27.42 0.62 -17.93
CA ARG A 411 -26.72 0.70 -19.21
C ARG A 411 -27.65 1.05 -20.36
N ASN A 412 -28.86 0.49 -20.38
CA ASN A 412 -29.82 0.70 -21.47
C ASN A 412 -30.65 1.97 -21.30
N ASP A 413 -30.79 2.46 -20.06
CA ASP A 413 -31.44 3.75 -19.81
C ASP A 413 -30.51 4.95 -20.04
N GLU A 414 -29.20 4.70 -20.21
CA GLU A 414 -28.19 5.76 -20.33
C GLU A 414 -28.12 6.66 -19.08
N THR A 415 -28.48 6.10 -17.92
CA THR A 415 -28.55 6.81 -16.64
C THR A 415 -27.71 6.17 -15.54
N ILE A 416 -27.43 6.97 -14.51
CA ILE A 416 -27.15 6.45 -13.17
C ILE A 416 -28.32 6.81 -12.25
N THR A 417 -28.76 5.87 -11.43
CA THR A 417 -29.79 6.07 -10.40
C THR A 417 -29.14 6.27 -9.04
N LEU A 418 -29.54 7.30 -8.33
CA LEU A 418 -29.14 7.56 -6.96
C LEU A 418 -30.24 7.07 -6.00
N LEU A 419 -29.91 6.13 -5.12
CA LEU A 419 -30.78 5.59 -4.08
C LEU A 419 -30.22 5.95 -2.72
N ASN A 420 -31.00 6.61 -1.86
CA ASN A 420 -30.61 6.86 -0.48
C ASN A 420 -30.84 5.60 0.34
N ILE A 421 -29.81 5.14 1.06
CA ILE A 421 -29.97 4.05 2.02
C ILE A 421 -30.16 4.64 3.42
N ASN A 422 -31.39 4.54 3.92
CA ASN A 422 -31.72 5.03 5.24
C ASN A 422 -31.19 4.05 6.31
N LYS A 423 -30.95 4.55 7.53
CA LYS A 423 -30.34 3.81 8.66
C LYS A 423 -31.22 2.71 9.28
N VAL A 424 -32.18 2.21 8.51
CA VAL A 424 -32.99 1.04 8.82
C VAL A 424 -32.94 -0.01 7.71
N GLY A 425 -32.07 0.16 6.71
CA GLY A 425 -31.86 -0.83 5.65
C GLY A 425 -32.86 -0.75 4.49
N THR A 426 -33.52 0.38 4.29
CA THR A 426 -34.45 0.56 3.15
C THR A 426 -33.93 1.60 2.16
N LEU A 427 -34.33 1.46 0.91
CA LEU A 427 -33.89 2.32 -0.19
C LEU A 427 -34.99 3.29 -0.59
N ASP A 428 -34.63 4.56 -0.68
CA ASP A 428 -35.48 5.62 -1.19
C ASP A 428 -34.89 6.13 -2.51
N TYR A 429 -35.69 6.11 -3.58
CA TYR A 429 -35.30 6.70 -4.85
C TYR A 429 -35.06 8.21 -4.68
N VAL A 430 -33.91 8.70 -5.15
CA VAL A 430 -33.57 10.13 -5.11
C VAL A 430 -33.78 10.75 -6.48
N THR A 431 -33.01 10.30 -7.48
CA THR A 431 -33.05 10.87 -8.83
C THR A 431 -32.23 10.02 -9.81
N ASP A 432 -32.44 10.23 -11.11
CA ASP A 432 -31.62 9.70 -12.19
C ASP A 432 -30.83 10.82 -12.87
N PHE A 433 -29.59 10.52 -13.23
CA PHE A 433 -28.74 11.41 -14.03
C PHE A 433 -28.45 10.76 -15.38
N ALA A 434 -28.73 11.46 -16.47
CA ALA A 434 -28.32 11.05 -17.81
C ALA A 434 -26.80 11.17 -17.95
N VAL A 435 -26.14 10.07 -18.35
CA VAL A 435 -24.69 9.98 -18.51
C VAL A 435 -24.26 9.59 -19.93
N GLY A 436 -25.24 9.35 -20.82
CA GLY A 436 -25.02 9.01 -22.23
C GLY A 436 -24.92 7.51 -22.48
N MET A 437 -24.71 7.13 -23.74
CA MET A 437 -24.83 5.74 -24.19
C MET A 437 -23.86 4.78 -23.48
N GLY A 438 -24.42 3.70 -22.94
CA GLY A 438 -23.68 2.54 -22.47
C GLY A 438 -22.75 2.78 -21.27
N PRO A 439 -23.21 3.39 -20.17
CA PRO A 439 -22.40 3.54 -18.97
C PRO A 439 -22.11 2.15 -18.38
N ILE A 440 -20.89 1.96 -17.87
CA ILE A 440 -20.40 0.65 -17.38
C ILE A 440 -20.00 0.71 -15.90
N SER A 441 -19.48 1.84 -15.42
CA SER A 441 -18.99 1.97 -14.06
C SER A 441 -19.13 3.40 -13.55
N VAL A 442 -19.11 3.53 -12.22
CA VAL A 442 -19.12 4.82 -11.53
C VAL A 442 -18.24 4.71 -10.29
N VAL A 443 -17.50 5.77 -9.98
CA VAL A 443 -16.72 5.90 -8.75
C VAL A 443 -17.27 7.06 -7.93
N CYS A 444 -17.41 6.86 -6.62
CA CYS A 444 -17.69 7.93 -5.68
C CYS A 444 -16.42 8.28 -4.92
N GLY A 445 -16.13 9.57 -4.78
CA GLY A 445 -15.02 10.11 -4.00
C GLY A 445 -15.41 11.43 -3.36
N HIS A 446 -14.71 11.80 -2.30
CA HIS A 446 -14.82 13.14 -1.73
C HIS A 446 -13.94 14.08 -2.53
N LEU A 447 -14.54 15.09 -3.16
CA LEU A 447 -13.81 16.23 -3.70
C LEU A 447 -13.58 17.19 -2.53
N TYR A 448 -12.32 17.35 -2.13
CA TYR A 448 -11.89 18.24 -1.04
C TYR A 448 -11.97 19.71 -1.42
#